data_AF-A0A2X3EWA4-F1
#
_entry.id   AF-A0A2X3EWA4-F1
#
_cell.length_a   1.000
_cell.length_b   1.000
_cell.length_c   1.000
_cell.angle_alpha   90.00
_cell.angle_beta   90.00
_cell.angle_gamma   90.00
#
_symmetry.space_group_name_H-M   'P 1'
#
loop_
_entity.id
_entity.type
_entity.pdbx_description
1 polymer ?
#
loop_
_entity_poly.entity_id
_entity_poly.type
_entity_poly.pdbx_seq_one_letter_code
_entity_poly.pdbx_strand_id
1 'polypeptide(L)' 'MWIAKNNDRPIGAVMEATAPDGYSGAIQLLVAADFSGTVLGTRVTEHHETPGLG' A
#
# COMPACT_ATOMS: atom_id res chain seq x y z
N MET A 1 9.92 4.14 1.44
CA MET A 1 9.84 3.58 0.06
C MET A 1 10.95 2.55 -0.10
N TRP A 2 10.60 1.37 -0.59
CA TRP A 2 11.51 0.25 -0.81
C TRP A 2 11.43 -0.21 -2.26
N ILE A 3 12.55 -0.64 -2.85
CA ILE A 3 12.60 -1.13 -4.24
C ILE A 3 12.56 -2.66 -4.22
N ALA A 4 11.57 -3.23 -4.91
CA ALA A 4 11.49 -4.66 -5.16
C ALA A 4 12.41 -5.04 -6.32
N LYS A 5 13.17 -6.12 -6.15
CA LYS A 5 14.09 -6.64 -7.17
C LYS A 5 13.82 -8.12 -7.44
N ASN A 6 14.00 -8.53 -8.68
CA ASN A 6 14.07 -9.93 -9.10
C ASN A 6 15.37 -10.12 -9.88
N ASN A 7 16.25 -11.01 -9.41
CA ASN A 7 17.60 -11.19 -9.97
C ASN A 7 18.34 -9.85 -10.16
N ASP A 8 18.39 -9.04 -9.10
CA ASP A 8 18.96 -7.68 -9.06
C ASP A 8 18.33 -6.62 -9.97
N ARG A 9 17.42 -7.00 -10.86
CA ARG A 9 16.65 -6.08 -11.69
C ARG A 9 15.51 -5.46 -10.86
N PRO A 10 15.42 -4.12 -10.74
CA PRO A 10 14.26 -3.47 -10.15
C PRO A 10 12.99 -3.82 -10.93
N ILE A 11 11.96 -4.28 -10.24
CA ILE A 11 10.66 -4.63 -10.82
C ILE A 11 9.50 -3.78 -10.32
N GLY A 12 9.71 -3.03 -9.23
CA GLY A 12 8.70 -2.14 -8.67
C GLY A 12 9.15 -1.53 -7.37
N ALA A 13 8.23 -0.86 -6.70
CA ALA A 13 8.45 -0.24 -5.41
C ALA A 13 7.27 -0.46 -4.47
N VAL A 14 7.57 -0.49 -3.17
CA VAL A 14 6.60 -0.43 -2.09
C VAL A 14 6.71 0.93 -1.41
N MET A 15 5.61 1.62 -1.23
CA MET A 15 5.54 2.92 -0.57
C MET A 15 4.45 2.92 0.49
N GLU A 16 4.69 3.67 1.57
CA GLU A 16 3.67 3.99 2.56
C GLU A 16 2.71 5.00 1.93
N ALA A 17 1.42 4.81 2.17
CA ALA A 17 0.37 5.71 1.76
C ALA A 17 -0.66 5.83 2.88
N THR A 18 -1.29 6.99 2.97
CA THR A 18 -2.38 7.25 3.90
C THR A 18 -3.64 7.55 3.09
N ALA A 19 -4.71 6.80 3.32
CA ALA A 19 -6.04 7.20 2.88
C ALA A 19 -6.67 8.02 4.02
N PRO A 20 -6.79 9.36 3.88
CA PRO A 20 -7.19 10.23 4.99
C PRO A 20 -8.69 10.09 5.34
N ASP A 21 -9.50 9.64 4.39
CA ASP A 21 -10.97 9.70 4.46
C ASP A 21 -11.60 8.34 4.82
N GLY A 22 -10.93 7.52 5.65
CA GLY A 22 -11.57 6.32 6.21
C GLY A 22 -12.69 6.70 7.18
N TYR A 23 -13.73 5.88 7.28
CA TYR A 23 -14.95 6.24 8.02
C TYR A 23 -14.69 6.57 9.50
N SER A 24 -13.69 5.92 10.09
CA SER A 24 -13.29 6.10 11.49
C SER A 24 -11.88 6.70 11.63
N GLY A 25 -11.39 7.36 10.58
CA GLY A 25 -10.08 8.00 10.54
C GLY A 25 -9.16 7.45 9.45
N ALA A 26 -7.91 7.91 9.46
CA ALA A 26 -6.95 7.57 8.43
C ALA A 26 -6.61 6.07 8.39
N ILE A 27 -6.50 5.51 7.18
CA ILE A 27 -6.05 4.14 6.94
C ILE A 27 -4.61 4.20 6.45
N GLN A 28 -3.72 3.49 7.14
CA GLN A 28 -2.32 3.36 6.74
C GLN A 28 -2.14 2.13 5.87
N LEU A 29 -1.47 2.34 4.74
CA LEU A 29 -1.33 1.37 3.66
C LEU A 29 0.13 1.22 3.25
N LEU A 30 0.48 0.01 2.85
CA LEU A 30 1.58 -0.23 1.92
C LEU A 30 1.00 -0.43 0.53
N VAL A 31 1.53 0.28 -0.45
CA VAL A 31 1.16 0.16 -1.86
C VAL A 31 2.37 -0.33 -2.64
N ALA A 32 2.21 -1.46 -3.33
CA ALA A 32 3.20 -1.99 -4.25
C ALA A 32 2.79 -1.64 -5.69
N ALA A 33 3.70 -1.06 -6.46
CA ALA A 33 3.49 -0.76 -7.87
C ALA A 33 4.71 -1.12 -8.72
N ASP A 34 4.49 -1.53 -9.96
CA ASP A 34 5.55 -1.62 -10.96
C ASP A 34 5.93 -0.23 -11.50
N PHE A 35 7.01 -0.16 -12.29
CA PHE A 35 7.46 1.10 -12.88
C PHE A 35 6.62 1.59 -14.07
N SER A 36 5.62 0.81 -14.50
CA SER A 36 4.61 1.24 -15.48
C SER A 36 3.42 1.93 -14.81
N GLY A 37 3.40 1.99 -13.48
CA GLY A 37 2.31 2.56 -12.68
C GLY A 37 1.20 1.56 -12.35
N THR A 38 1.37 0.27 -12.65
CA THR A 38 0.41 -0.76 -12.28
C THR A 38 0.53 -1.08 -10.81
N VAL A 39 -0.58 -0.97 -10.06
CA VAL A 39 -0.62 -1.43 -8.66
C VAL A 39 -0.60 -2.96 -8.64
N LEU A 40 0.44 -3.52 -8.03
CA LEU A 40 0.64 -4.96 -7.87
C LEU A 40 -0.04 -5.52 -6.62
N GLY A 41 -0.28 -4.67 -5.64
CA GLY A 41 -0.96 -5.04 -4.41
C GLY A 41 -0.99 -3.92 -3.39
N THR A 42 -1.85 -4.07 -2.38
CA THR A 42 -1.94 -3.17 -1.25
C THR A 42 -2.06 -3.99 0.04
N ARG A 43 -1.65 -3.40 1.17
CA ARG A 43 -1.84 -3.99 2.50
C ARG A 43 -2.13 -2.90 3.51
N VAL A 44 -3.23 -3.04 4.25
CA VAL A 44 -3.53 -2.22 5.42
C VAL A 44 -2.56 -2.59 6.54
N THR A 45 -1.86 -1.59 7.06
CA THR A 45 -0.99 -1.74 8.23
C THR A 45 -1.67 -1.26 9.51
N GLU A 46 -2.59 -0.31 9.40
CA GLU A 46 -3.36 0.23 10.52
C GLU A 46 -4.69 0.82 10.01
N HIS A 47 -5.78 0.56 10.72
CA HIS A 47 -7.07 1.21 10.53
C HIS A 47 -7.88 1.13 11.84
N HIS A 48 -8.88 1.99 11.94
CA HIS A 48 -9.77 2.08 13.11
C HIS A 48 -11.24 1.83 12.74
N GLU A 49 -11.49 1.15 11.62
CA GLU A 49 -12.85 0.94 11.12
C GLU A 49 -13.62 -0.07 11.95
N THR A 50 -14.95 -0.04 11.80
CA THR A 50 -15.83 -0.97 12.48
C THR A 50 -15.54 -2.41 12.03
N PRO A 51 -15.22 -3.34 12.95
CA PRO A 51 -14.93 -4.72 12.60
C PRO A 51 -16.05 -5.35 11.76
N GLY A 52 -15.69 -5.86 10.57
CA GLY A 52 -16.62 -6.52 9.67
C GLY A 52 -17.40 -5.61 8.71
N LEU A 53 -17.12 -4.30 8.72
CA LEU A 53 -17.70 -3.32 7.77
C LEU A 53 -16.66 -2.56 6.94
N GLY A 54 -15.47 -2.34 7.51
CA GLY A 54 -14.31 -1.75 6.84
C GLY A 54 -13.23 -2.78 6.55
#